data_AF-A0A3M0T2Y5-F1
#
_entry.id   AF-A0A3M0T2Y5-F1
#
_cell.length_a   1.000
_cell.length_b   1.000
_cell.length_c   1.000
_cell.angle_alpha   90.00
_cell.angle_beta   90.00
_cell.angle_gamma   90.00
#
_symmetry.space_group_name_H-M   'P 1'
#
loop_
_entity.id
_entity.type
_entity.pdbx_description
1 polymer ?
#
loop_
_entity_poly.entity_id
_entity_poly.type
_entity_poly.pdbx_seq_one_letter_code
_entity_poly.pdbx_strand_id
1 'polypeptide(L)' 'MRIVHLFDKYFFILMVIEGIILTFIESKKFKRNRLVKTAFKSRVIGVILIVLSVVLYAFSIYSF' A
#
# COMPACT_ATOMS: atom_id res chain seq x y z
N MET A 1 -6.72 23.52 -7.84
CA MET A 1 -5.94 22.63 -6.94
C MET A 1 -6.75 21.89 -5.87
N ARG A 2 -8.01 22.28 -5.54
CA ARG A 2 -8.83 21.53 -4.56
C ARG A 2 -9.15 20.09 -4.96
N ILE A 3 -9.41 19.86 -6.26
CA ILE A 3 -9.68 18.53 -6.82
C ILE A 3 -8.43 17.64 -6.75
N VAL A 4 -7.25 18.20 -6.99
CA VAL A 4 -5.95 17.49 -6.89
C VAL A 4 -5.69 17.04 -5.45
N HIS A 5 -5.86 17.93 -4.47
CA HIS A 5 -5.75 17.56 -3.05
C HIS A 5 -6.75 16.48 -2.63
N LEU A 6 -7.99 16.55 -3.15
CA LEU A 6 -9.00 15.55 -2.85
C LEU A 6 -8.62 14.19 -3.44
N PHE A 7 -8.15 14.18 -4.70
CA PHE A 7 -7.66 12.99 -5.38
C PHE A 7 -6.49 12.37 -4.62
N ASP A 8 -5.47 13.15 -4.24
CA ASP A 8 -4.29 12.67 -3.52
C ASP A 8 -4.67 12.03 -2.18
N LYS A 9 -5.66 12.60 -1.47
CA LYS A 9 -6.17 12.04 -0.22
C LYS A 9 -6.86 10.70 -0.42
N TYR A 10 -7.73 10.59 -1.43
CA TYR A 10 -8.40 9.33 -1.74
C TYR A 10 -7.44 8.27 -2.26
N PHE A 11 -6.49 8.67 -3.11
CA PHE A 11 -5.45 7.81 -3.64
C PHE A 11 -4.56 7.25 -2.52
N PHE A 12 -4.18 8.09 -1.56
CA PHE A 12 -3.46 7.66 -0.37
C PHE A 12 -4.25 6.61 0.44
N ILE A 13 -5.53 6.86 0.72
CA ILE A 13 -6.39 5.92 1.45
C ILE A 13 -6.50 4.58 0.70
N LEU A 14 -6.70 4.61 -0.62
CA LEU A 14 -6.77 3.43 -1.47
C LEU A 14 -5.47 2.60 -1.41
N MET A 15 -4.33 3.25 -1.58
CA MET A 15 -3.01 2.61 -1.51
C MET A 15 -2.73 1.97 -0.14
N VAL A 16 -3.15 2.61 0.95
CA VAL A 16 -3.02 2.05 2.30
C VAL A 16 -3.89 0.81 2.46
N ILE A 17 -5.15 0.85 2.00
CA ILE A 17 -6.06 -0.30 2.06
C ILE A 17 -5.50 -1.46 1.23
N GLU A 18 -5.04 -1.22 0.01
CA GLU A 18 -4.42 -2.23 -0.84
C GLU A 18 -3.16 -2.83 -0.19
N GLY A 19 -2.29 -1.99 0.37
CA GLY A 19 -1.09 -2.45 1.07
C GLY A 19 -1.40 -3.35 2.26
N ILE A 20 -2.46 -3.05 3.02
CA ILE A 20 -2.94 -3.90 4.12
C ILE A 20 -3.50 -5.22 3.57
N ILE A 21 -4.29 -5.18 2.50
CA ILE A 21 -4.85 -6.37 1.86
C ILE A 21 -3.73 -7.31 1.37
N LEU A 22 -2.72 -6.79 0.69
CA LEU A 22 -1.54 -7.56 0.26
C LEU A 22 -0.81 -8.20 1.46
N THR A 23 -0.58 -7.39 2.49
CA THR A 23 0.18 -7.82 3.68
C THR A 23 -0.52 -8.94 4.44
N PHE A 24 -1.85 -8.89 4.57
CA PHE A 24 -2.62 -9.82 5.41
C PHE A 24 -3.38 -10.88 4.63
N ILE A 25 -4.13 -10.51 3.58
CA ILE A 25 -5.03 -11.42 2.86
C ILE A 25 -4.22 -12.28 1.88
N GLU A 26 -3.39 -11.67 1.04
CA GLU A 26 -2.60 -12.42 0.07
C GLU A 26 -1.53 -13.28 0.74
N SER A 27 -0.81 -12.73 1.71
CA SER A 27 0.17 -13.48 2.50
C SER A 27 -0.44 -14.73 3.15
N LYS A 28 -1.68 -14.63 3.69
CA LYS A 28 -2.39 -15.77 4.28
C LYS A 28 -2.83 -16.79 3.22
N LYS A 29 -3.27 -16.33 2.04
CA LYS A 29 -3.62 -17.17 0.89
C LYS A 29 -2.40 -17.94 0.37
N PHE A 30 -1.24 -17.29 0.24
CA PHE A 30 0.00 -17.94 -0.19
C PHE A 30 0.53 -18.93 0.85
N LYS A 31 0.43 -18.64 2.15
CA LYS A 31 0.74 -19.61 3.22
C LYS A 31 -0.15 -20.86 3.13
N ARG A 32 -1.45 -20.68 2.85
CA ARG A 32 -2.39 -21.81 2.69
C ARG A 32 -2.01 -22.73 1.53
N ASN A 33 -1.45 -22.16 0.47
CA ASN A 33 -1.00 -22.91 -0.71
C ASN A 33 0.45 -23.45 -0.61
N ARG A 34 1.05 -23.50 0.60
CA ARG A 34 2.46 -23.87 0.86
C ARG A 34 3.50 -22.98 0.14
N LEU A 35 3.11 -21.82 -0.38
CA LEU A 35 3.99 -20.88 -1.08
C LEU A 35 4.62 -19.87 -0.10
N VAL A 36 5.46 -20.35 0.82
CA VAL A 36 6.01 -19.55 1.92
C VAL A 36 6.91 -18.40 1.43
N LYS A 37 7.73 -18.62 0.40
CA LYS A 37 8.56 -17.57 -0.21
C LYS A 37 7.69 -16.47 -0.85
N THR A 38 6.59 -16.83 -1.50
CA THR A 38 5.66 -15.88 -2.13
C THR A 38 4.87 -15.10 -1.08
N ALA A 39 4.48 -15.76 0.02
CA ALA A 39 3.84 -15.09 1.16
C ALA A 39 4.74 -14.02 1.78
N PHE A 40 6.03 -14.32 1.95
CA PHE A 40 7.00 -13.35 2.46
C PHE A 40 7.18 -12.17 1.48
N LYS A 41 7.35 -12.45 0.18
CA LYS A 41 7.45 -11.40 -0.86
C LYS A 41 6.21 -10.50 -0.89
N SER A 42 5.01 -11.07 -0.87
CA SER A 42 3.74 -10.31 -0.86
C SER A 42 3.63 -9.41 0.38
N ARG A 43 4.06 -9.91 1.54
CA ARG A 43 4.11 -9.10 2.78
C ARG A 43 5.12 -7.95 2.70
N VAL A 44 6.30 -8.19 2.14
CA VAL A 44 7.34 -7.16 1.94
C VAL A 44 6.86 -6.11 0.94
N ILE A 45 6.26 -6.53 -0.17
CA ILE A 45 5.70 -5.63 -1.18
C ILE A 45 4.60 -4.76 -0.56
N GLY A 46 3.65 -5.36 0.19
CA GLY A 46 2.58 -4.61 0.85
C GLY A 46 3.10 -3.55 1.82
N VAL A 47 4.12 -3.87 2.62
CA VAL A 47 4.75 -2.89 3.53
C VAL A 47 5.45 -1.78 2.75
N ILE A 48 6.22 -2.10 1.70
CA ILE A 48 6.87 -1.10 0.84
C ILE A 48 5.84 -0.17 0.22
N LEU A 49 4.70 -0.72 -0.21
CA LEU A 49 3.62 0.04 -0.86
C LEU A 49 2.97 1.05 0.11
N ILE A 50 2.78 0.65 1.37
CA ILE A 50 2.31 1.56 2.44
C ILE A 50 3.35 2.65 2.72
N VAL A 51 4.64 2.30 2.81
CA VAL A 51 5.70 3.29 3.05
C VAL A 51 5.77 4.28 1.89
N LEU A 52 5.72 3.80 0.65
CA LEU A 52 5.76 4.63 -0.55
C LEU A 52 4.56 5.57 -0.63
N SER A 53 3.35 5.09 -0.29
CA SER A 53 2.15 5.92 -0.30
C SER A 53 2.20 7.04 0.73
N VAL A 54 2.76 6.78 1.92
CA VAL A 54 2.99 7.82 2.95
C VAL A 54 3.97 8.88 2.44
N VAL A 55 5.08 8.46 1.84
CA VAL A 55 6.08 9.39 1.28
C VAL A 55 5.47 10.25 0.17
N LEU A 56 4.75 9.64 -0.77
CA LEU A 56 4.08 10.35 -1.87
C LEU A 56 3.06 11.37 -1.36
N TYR A 57 2.25 10.99 -0.37
CA TYR A 57 1.25 11.89 0.21
C TYR A 57 1.92 13.05 0.98
N ALA A 58 3.01 12.79 1.70
CA ALA A 58 3.79 13.84 2.34
C ALA A 58 4.37 14.82 1.30
N PHE A 59 4.96 14.32 0.21
CA PHE A 59 5.44 15.17 -0.88
C PHE A 59 4.32 16.00 -1.51
N SER A 60 3.13 15.42 -1.72
CA SER A 60 1.96 16.15 -2.24
C SER A 60 1.58 17.32 -1.32
N ILE A 61 1.65 17.16 0.00
CA ILE A 61 1.35 18.23 0.97
C ILE A 61 2.44 19.32 0.97
N TYR A 62 3.72 18.95 0.93
CA TYR A 62 4.83 19.90 1.09
C TYR A 62 5.29 20.57 -0.22
N SER A 63 4.97 19.98 -1.37
CA SER A 63 5.40 20.48 -2.68
C SER A 63 4.44 21.52 -3.29
N PHE A 64 3.42 21.96 -2.55
CA PHE A 64 2.42 22.94 -2.97
C PHE A 64 2.20 24.08 -1.96
#